data_AF-D2DSI1-F1
#
_entry.id   AF-D2DSI1-F1
#
_cell.length_a   1.000
_cell.length_b   1.000
_cell.length_c   1.000
_cell.angle_alpha   90.00
_cell.angle_beta   90.00
_cell.angle_gamma   90.00
#
_symmetry.space_group_name_H-M   'P 1'
#
loop_
_entity.id
_entity.type
_entity.pdbx_description
1 polymer ?
#
loop_
_entity_poly.entity_id
_entity_poly.type
_entity_poly.pdbx_seq_one_letter_code
_entity_poly.pdbx_strand_id
1 'polypeptide(L)'
;YRPVVYSNTIQSLVAILRAMPNLGISFGNNEREPDAKMVFDVISRMEDTEPFSEELLSAMKRLWDDTGVKECFGRSNEYQLNDSAKYFLDDLDRLGAKEY
;
A
#
# COMPACT_ATOMS: atom_id res chain seq x y z
N TYR A 1 -6.30 -6.38 17.39
CA TYR A 1 -6.90 -5.57 16.30
C TYR A 1 -5.86 -4.78 15.51
N ARG A 2 -4.94 -4.02 16.15
CA ARG A 2 -3.84 -3.29 15.48
C ARG A 2 -3.04 -4.11 14.43
N PRO A 3 -2.55 -5.33 14.73
CA PRO A 3 -1.80 -6.12 13.73
C PRO A 3 -2.63 -6.47 12.48
N VAL A 4 -3.94 -6.66 12.63
CA VAL A 4 -4.85 -6.93 11.51
C VAL A 4 -5.04 -5.68 10.65
N VAL A 5 -5.05 -4.50 11.27
CA VAL A 5 -5.14 -3.22 10.52
C VAL A 5 -3.87 -2.99 9.71
N TYR A 6 -2.69 -3.18 10.30
CA TYR A 6 -1.42 -3.08 9.57
C TYR A 6 -1.37 -4.05 8.39
N SER A 7 -1.72 -5.31 8.65
CA SER A 7 -1.74 -6.35 7.62
C SER A 7 -2.71 -6.01 6.50
N ASN A 8 -3.94 -5.60 6.82
CA ASN A 8 -4.93 -5.18 5.81
C ASN A 8 -4.45 -3.98 4.99
N THR A 9 -3.76 -3.03 5.61
CA THR A 9 -3.26 -1.83 4.92
C THR A 9 -2.17 -2.20 3.91
N ILE A 10 -1.18 -2.99 4.34
CA ILE A 10 -0.08 -3.42 3.48
C ILE A 10 -0.59 -4.35 2.38
N GLN A 11 -1.44 -5.33 2.71
CA GLN A 11 -2.03 -6.23 1.72
C GLN A 11 -2.89 -5.49 0.69
N SER A 12 -3.64 -4.47 1.12
CA SER A 12 -4.43 -3.64 0.19
C SER A 12 -3.52 -2.90 -0.79
N LEU A 13 -2.43 -2.31 -0.30
CA LEU A 13 -1.46 -1.66 -1.17
C LEU A 13 -0.81 -2.66 -2.15
N VAL A 14 -0.39 -3.83 -1.65
CA VAL A 14 0.18 -4.90 -2.48
C VAL A 14 -0.79 -5.39 -3.56
N ALA A 15 -2.08 -5.51 -3.25
CA ALA A 15 -3.10 -5.89 -4.22
C ALA A 15 -3.17 -4.89 -5.38
N ILE A 16 -3.15 -3.58 -5.07
CA ILE A 16 -3.13 -2.51 -6.08
C ILE A 16 -1.84 -2.61 -6.91
N LEU A 17 -0.68 -2.70 -6.27
CA LEU A 17 0.62 -2.78 -6.97
C LEU A 17 0.74 -4.01 -7.88
N ARG A 18 0.13 -5.15 -7.49
CA ARG A 18 0.06 -6.35 -8.34
C ARG A 18 -0.92 -6.19 -9.50
N ALA A 19 -2.01 -5.44 -9.30
CA ALA A 19 -2.99 -5.20 -10.35
C ALA A 19 -2.48 -4.22 -11.42
N MET A 20 -1.63 -3.26 -11.07
CA MET A 20 -1.04 -2.27 -11.99
C MET A 20 -0.52 -2.87 -13.30
N PRO A 21 0.44 -3.81 -13.32
CA PRO A 21 0.93 -4.41 -14.56
C PRO A 21 -0.13 -5.22 -15.32
N ASN A 22 -1.09 -5.84 -14.61
CA ASN A 22 -2.19 -6.57 -15.24
C ASN A 22 -3.17 -5.65 -15.98
N LEU A 23 -3.34 -4.42 -15.48
CA LEU A 23 -4.19 -3.40 -16.08
C LEU A 23 -3.44 -2.51 -17.09
N GLY A 24 -2.14 -2.75 -17.30
CA GLY A 24 -1.27 -1.94 -18.17
C GLY A 24 -0.93 -0.57 -17.60
N ILE A 25 -1.04 -0.40 -16.28
CA ILE A 25 -0.81 0.87 -15.59
C ILE A 25 0.63 0.89 -15.06
N SER A 26 1.35 1.96 -15.37
CA SER A 26 2.69 2.21 -14.87
C SER A 26 2.65 3.25 -13.74
N PHE A 27 3.67 3.30 -12.90
CA PHE A 27 3.80 4.36 -11.90
C PHE A 27 3.85 5.74 -12.58
N GLY A 28 3.25 6.74 -11.95
CA GLY A 28 3.40 8.13 -12.37
C GLY A 28 4.84 8.61 -12.26
N ASN A 29 5.57 8.11 -11.25
CA ASN A 29 6.99 8.37 -11.07
C ASN A 29 7.79 7.04 -10.96
N ASN A 30 8.80 6.85 -11.81
CA ASN A 30 9.68 5.68 -11.77
C ASN A 30 10.44 5.53 -10.43
N GLU A 31 10.61 6.61 -9.67
CA GLU A 31 11.17 6.55 -8.32
C GLU A 31 10.29 5.80 -7.31
N ARG A 32 9.07 5.40 -7.68
CA ARG A 32 8.19 4.57 -6.84
C ARG A 32 8.49 3.07 -6.93
N GLU A 33 9.24 2.60 -7.94
CA GLU A 33 9.66 1.20 -8.03
C GLU A 33 10.38 0.67 -6.76
N PRO A 34 11.37 1.39 -6.17
CA PRO A 34 11.99 0.96 -4.92
C PRO A 34 11.01 0.95 -3.73
N ASP A 35 10.07 1.90 -3.68
CA ASP A 35 9.04 1.93 -2.63
C ASP A 35 8.13 0.69 -2.74
N ALA A 36 7.69 0.33 -3.94
CA ALA A 36 6.88 -0.86 -4.18
C ALA A 36 7.64 -2.13 -3.75
N LYS A 37 8.93 -2.21 -4.09
CA LYS A 37 9.79 -3.33 -3.68
C LYS A 37 9.89 -3.45 -2.16
N MET A 38 9.99 -2.34 -1.43
CA MET A 38 10.01 -2.33 0.03
C MET A 38 8.72 -2.92 0.61
N VAL A 39 7.55 -2.52 0.08
CA VAL A 39 6.26 -3.04 0.52
C VAL A 39 6.13 -4.55 0.25
N PHE A 40 6.61 -5.02 -0.91
CA PHE A 40 6.63 -6.45 -1.23
C PHE A 40 7.56 -7.26 -0.32
N ASP A 41 8.71 -6.71 0.05
CA ASP A 41 9.69 -7.36 0.94
C ASP A 41 9.10 -7.58 2.34
N VAL A 42 8.38 -6.60 2.89
CA VAL A 42 7.68 -6.73 4.19
C VAL A 42 6.70 -7.91 4.20
N ILE A 43 5.90 -8.04 3.15
CA ILE A 43 4.97 -9.19 3.01
C ILE A 43 5.75 -10.50 2.85
N SER A 44 6.84 -10.50 2.09
CA SER A 44 7.68 -11.69 1.91
C SER A 44 8.31 -12.16 3.21
N ARG A 45 8.56 -11.25 4.15
CA ARG A 45 9.11 -11.53 5.48
C ARG A 45 8.04 -11.79 6.54
N MET A 46 6.76 -11.69 6.18
CA MET A 46 5.62 -11.81 7.10
C MET A 46 5.64 -10.78 8.25
N GLU A 47 6.24 -9.60 7.99
CA GLU A 47 6.35 -8.48 8.93
C GLU A 47 5.15 -7.51 8.80
N ASP A 48 4.12 -7.88 8.05
CA ASP A 48 2.96 -7.02 7.78
C ASP A 48 2.02 -6.81 8.98
N THR A 49 2.28 -7.49 10.09
CA THR A 49 1.55 -7.31 11.35
C THR A 49 2.28 -6.40 12.35
N GLU A 50 3.50 -5.98 12.03
CA GLU A 50 4.33 -5.10 12.85
C GLU A 50 4.02 -3.62 12.59
N PRO A 51 4.30 -2.73 13.56
CA PRO A 51 4.15 -1.29 13.35
C PRO A 51 5.03 -0.80 12.19
N PHE A 52 4.53 0.17 11.43
CA PHE A 52 5.25 0.69 10.28
C PHE A 52 6.54 1.42 10.71
N SER A 53 7.67 1.00 10.17
CA SER A 53 8.89 1.80 10.20
C SER A 53 8.69 3.13 9.49
N GLU A 54 9.41 4.18 9.88
CA GLU A 54 9.29 5.52 9.27
C GLU A 54 9.54 5.48 7.75
N GLU A 55 10.47 4.64 7.31
CA GLU A 55 10.77 4.42 5.90
C GLU A 55 9.61 3.74 5.15
N LEU A 56 9.04 2.67 5.74
CA LEU A 56 7.91 1.95 5.16
C LEU A 56 6.68 2.85 5.07
N LEU A 57 6.37 3.58 6.14
CA LEU A 57 5.26 4.53 6.16
C LEU A 57 5.43 5.60 5.06
N SER A 58 6.63 6.14 4.91
CA SER A 58 6.94 7.13 3.88
C SER A 58 6.84 6.53 2.48
N ALA A 59 7.28 5.29 2.27
CA ALA A 59 7.11 4.56 1.01
C ALA A 59 5.63 4.36 0.68
N MET A 60 4.82 3.86 1.63
CA MET A 60 3.38 3.65 1.46
C MET A 60 2.64 4.94 1.12
N LYS A 61 2.96 6.06 1.78
CA LYS A 61 2.38 7.38 1.47
C LYS A 61 2.73 7.84 0.06
N ARG A 62 4.00 7.71 -0.35
CA ARG A 62 4.46 8.11 -1.70
C ARG A 62 3.83 7.24 -2.79
N LEU A 63 3.66 5.94 -2.52
CA LEU A 63 2.93 5.04 -3.41
C LEU A 63 1.46 5.41 -3.48
N TRP A 64 0.80 5.67 -2.34
CA TRP A 64 -0.61 6.05 -2.34
C TRP A 64 -0.87 7.38 -3.04
N ASP A 65 0.08 8.32 -2.98
CA ASP A 65 -0.04 9.59 -3.68
C ASP A 65 0.21 9.50 -5.20
N ASP A 66 0.89 8.45 -5.66
CA ASP A 66 1.24 8.23 -7.06
C ASP A 66 -0.01 8.14 -7.96
N THR A 67 0.06 8.81 -9.12
CA THR A 67 -1.07 8.89 -10.06
C THR A 67 -1.42 7.53 -10.66
N GLY A 68 -0.42 6.68 -10.94
CA GLY A 68 -0.65 5.33 -11.48
C GLY A 68 -1.28 4.41 -10.43
N VAL A 69 -0.87 4.53 -9.17
CA VAL A 69 -1.50 3.79 -8.06
C VAL A 69 -2.95 4.24 -7.84
N LYS A 70 -3.22 5.55 -7.84
CA LYS A 70 -4.58 6.10 -7.73
C LYS A 70 -5.48 5.68 -8.91
N GLU A 71 -4.94 5.67 -10.13
CA GLU A 71 -5.65 5.19 -11.31
C GLU A 71 -6.00 3.70 -11.18
N CYS A 72 -5.05 2.87 -10.76
CA CYS A 72 -5.27 1.45 -10.52
C CYS A 72 -6.30 1.21 -9.41
N PHE A 73 -6.26 2.01 -8.34
CA PHE A 73 -7.27 1.98 -7.28
C PHE A 73 -8.67 2.34 -7.80
N GLY A 74 -8.79 3.33 -8.70
CA GLY A 74 -10.07 3.66 -9.35
C GLY A 74 -10.67 2.50 -10.17
N ARG A 75 -9.83 1.55 -10.59
CA ARG A 75 -10.19 0.31 -11.28
C ARG A 75 -10.25 -0.90 -10.34
N SER A 76 -10.38 -0.70 -9.03
CA SER A 76 -10.45 -1.78 -8.04
C SER A 76 -11.59 -2.76 -8.25
N ASN A 77 -12.60 -2.43 -9.06
CA ASN A 77 -13.66 -3.36 -9.45
C ASN A 77 -13.17 -4.48 -10.40
N GLU A 78 -11.97 -4.35 -10.99
CA GLU A 78 -11.38 -5.35 -11.89
C GLU A 78 -10.51 -6.39 -11.17
N TYR A 79 -10.26 -6.21 -9.87
CA TYR A 79 -9.48 -7.14 -9.05
C TYR A 79 -10.02 -7.24 -7.63
N GLN A 80 -9.53 -8.19 -6.84
CA GLN A 80 -9.93 -8.31 -5.44
C GLN A 80 -9.18 -7.28 -4.60
N LEU A 81 -9.90 -6.25 -4.15
CA LEU A 81 -9.43 -5.27 -3.18
C LEU A 81 -10.43 -5.16 -2.04
N ASN A 82 -9.94 -5.04 -0.81
CA ASN A 82 -10.81 -4.85 0.35
C ASN A 82 -11.54 -3.50 0.26
N ASP A 83 -12.84 -3.48 0.58
CA ASP A 83 -13.62 -2.23 0.65
C ASP A 83 -13.03 -1.22 1.64
N SER A 84 -12.37 -1.73 2.69
CA SER A 84 -11.70 -0.89 3.70
C SER A 84 -10.33 -0.34 3.25
N ALA A 85 -9.82 -0.72 2.07
CA ALA A 85 -8.51 -0.31 1.58
C ALA A 85 -8.36 1.22 1.55
N LYS A 86 -9.34 1.93 0.98
CA LYS A 86 -9.32 3.40 0.91
C LYS A 86 -9.22 4.03 2.29
N TYR A 87 -10.02 3.54 3.24
CA TYR A 87 -10.06 4.07 4.59
C TYR A 87 -8.69 3.96 5.27
N PHE A 88 -8.05 2.77 5.20
CA PHE A 88 -6.74 2.58 5.83
C PHE A 88 -5.60 3.33 5.12
N LEU A 89 -5.66 3.42 3.79
CA LEU A 89 -4.64 4.14 3.00
C LEU A 89 -4.73 5.66 3.18
N ASP A 90 -5.93 6.21 3.37
CA ASP A 90 -6.13 7.63 3.69
C ASP A 90 -5.65 7.97 5.12
N ASP A 91 -5.85 7.05 6.07
CA ASP A 91 -5.43 7.19 7.47
C ASP A 91 -3.96 6.76 7.75
N LEU A 92 -3.10 6.58 6.72
CA LEU A 92 -1.71 6.13 6.91
C LEU A 92 -0.94 6.95 7.95
N ASP A 93 -1.12 8.26 7.97
CA ASP A 93 -0.46 9.16 8.93
C ASP A 93 -0.78 8.80 10.38
N ARG A 94 -2.05 8.48 10.63
CA ARG A 94 -2.54 8.06 11.93
C ARG A 94 -2.08 6.65 12.30
N LEU A 95 -2.09 5.72 11.34
CA LEU A 95 -1.63 4.33 11.56
C LEU A 95 -0.14 4.25 11.87
N GLY A 96 0.66 5.15 11.30
CA GLY A 96 2.09 5.26 11.53
C GLY A 96 2.48 6.09 12.75
N ALA A 97 1.53 6.67 13.49
CA ALA A 97 1.82 7.41 14.70
C ALA A 97 2.32 6.47 15.80
N LYS A 98 3.33 6.90 16.57
CA LYS A 98 3.93 6.11 17.67
C LYS A 98 2.93 5.71 18.77
N GLU A 99 1.80 6.40 18.84
CA GLU A 99 0.74 6.18 19.83
C GLU A 99 -0.38 5.26 19.33
N TYR A 100 -0.32 4.78 18.08
CA TYR A 100 -1.37 3.96 17.45
C TYR A 100 -1.43 2.51 17.98
#